data_AF-A0A2D7KX66-F1
#
_entry.id   AF-A0A2D7KX66-F1
#
_cell.length_a   1.000
_cell.length_b   1.000
_cell.length_c   1.000
_cell.angle_alpha   90.00
_cell.angle_beta   90.00
_cell.angle_gamma   90.00
#
_symmetry.space_group_name_H-M   'P 1'
#
loop_
_entity.id
_entity.type
_entity.pdbx_description
1 polymer ?
#
loop_
_entity_poly.entity_id
_entity_poly.type
_entity_poly.pdbx_seq_one_letter_code
_entity_poly.pdbx_strand_id
1 'polypeptide(L)'
;MEKLDFNENQSVFRVGESSDKMFLLVKGKVGIFLPKNETKDADFFVEENELFGEMGIIDNELRSASARCVTESTIIAISKKEFDEQVNSSNIFVKACLAALSHRLRQANKKI
;
A
#
# COMPACT_ATOMS: atom_id res chain seq x y z
N MET A 1 -3.50 10.11 -11.30
CA MET A 1 -2.31 9.87 -10.49
C MET A 1 -1.89 11.22 -9.96
N GLU A 2 -1.49 11.28 -8.69
CA GLU A 2 -1.20 12.53 -7.98
C GLU A 2 0.15 12.41 -7.28
N LYS A 3 1.06 13.37 -7.49
CA LYS A 3 2.33 13.41 -6.74
C LYS A 3 2.07 14.05 -5.39
N LEU A 4 2.53 13.38 -4.33
CA LEU A 4 2.44 13.81 -2.94
C LEU A 4 3.83 13.81 -2.33
N ASP A 5 4.18 14.89 -1.63
CA ASP A 5 5.42 15.00 -0.87
C ASP A 5 5.10 14.93 0.63
N PHE A 6 5.83 14.08 1.36
CA PHE A 6 5.64 13.81 2.77
C PHE A 6 6.93 14.09 3.54
N ASN A 7 6.80 14.68 4.72
CA ASN A 7 7.92 14.85 5.64
C ASN A 7 8.28 13.53 6.32
N GLU A 8 9.50 13.46 6.86
CA GLU A 8 9.91 12.38 7.75
C GLU A 8 8.89 12.18 8.89
N ASN A 9 8.61 10.93 9.25
CA ASN A 9 7.66 10.52 10.29
C ASN A 9 6.19 10.85 10.01
N GLN A 10 5.86 11.44 8.86
CA GLN A 10 4.47 11.70 8.47
C GLN A 10 3.78 10.40 8.05
N SER A 11 2.57 10.17 8.57
CA SER A 11 1.73 9.04 8.15
C SER A 11 1.17 9.27 6.75
N VAL A 12 1.26 8.24 5.91
CA VAL A 12 0.60 8.20 4.59
C VAL A 12 -0.85 7.76 4.76
N PHE A 13 -1.08 6.71 5.56
CA PHE A 13 -2.39 6.23 5.99
C PHE A 13 -2.25 5.37 7.24
N ARG A 14 -3.37 5.12 7.92
CA ARG A 14 -3.43 4.29 9.13
C ARG A 14 -4.23 3.02 8.90
N VAL A 15 -3.89 1.99 9.69
CA VAL A 15 -4.65 0.74 9.76
C VAL A 15 -6.14 1.03 10.03
N GLY A 16 -7.01 0.30 9.34
CA GLY A 16 -8.46 0.44 9.49
C GLY A 16 -9.08 1.63 8.76
N GLU A 17 -8.29 2.52 8.14
CA GLU A 17 -8.84 3.55 7.25
C GLU A 17 -9.37 2.94 5.95
N SER A 18 -10.25 3.67 5.27
CA SER A 18 -10.74 3.29 3.94
C SER A 18 -9.60 3.26 2.92
N SER A 19 -9.67 2.30 2.00
CA SER A 19 -8.71 2.16 0.91
C SER A 19 -9.26 2.78 -0.37
N ASP A 20 -8.92 4.03 -0.63
CA ASP A 20 -9.35 4.80 -1.82
C ASP A 20 -8.22 5.04 -2.83
N LYS A 21 -6.96 4.96 -2.38
CA LYS A 21 -5.75 5.09 -3.19
C LYS A 21 -4.73 3.98 -2.88
N MET A 22 -3.91 3.60 -3.86
CA MET A 22 -2.64 2.89 -3.64
C MET A 22 -1.48 3.79 -4.03
N PHE A 23 -0.26 3.41 -3.65
CA PHE A 23 0.87 4.31 -3.69
C PHE A 23 2.10 3.65 -4.31
N LEU A 24 2.82 4.41 -5.12
CA LEU A 24 4.16 4.09 -5.61
C LEU A 24 5.16 5.01 -4.92
N LEU A 25 6.14 4.45 -4.22
CA LEU A 25 7.23 5.24 -3.65
C LEU A 25 8.21 5.62 -4.77
N VAL A 26 8.37 6.93 -5.02
CA VAL A 26 9.30 7.42 -6.06
C VAL A 26 10.66 7.75 -5.46
N LYS A 27 10.68 8.31 -4.25
CA LYS A 27 11.89 8.67 -3.54
C LYS A 27 11.68 8.57 -2.04
N GLY A 28 12.68 8.11 -1.30
CA GLY A 28 12.67 8.05 0.16
C GLY A 28 12.46 6.63 0.68
N LYS A 29 11.92 6.52 1.90
CA LYS A 29 11.70 5.23 2.57
C LYS A 29 10.41 5.26 3.39
N VAL A 30 9.57 4.25 3.24
CA VAL A 30 8.31 4.12 3.99
C VAL A 30 8.34 2.84 4.83
N GLY A 31 7.93 2.94 6.08
CA GLY A 31 7.74 1.80 6.97
C GLY A 31 6.28 1.36 7.00
N ILE A 32 6.08 0.04 7.00
CA ILE A 32 4.78 -0.61 7.21
C ILE A 32 4.72 -1.14 8.64
N PHE A 33 3.63 -0.81 9.33
CA PHE A 33 3.38 -1.17 10.73
C PHE A 33 2.12 -2.01 10.81
N LEU A 34 2.28 -3.30 11.08
CA LEU A 34 1.20 -4.26 11.21
C LEU A 34 0.36 -3.97 12.47
N PRO A 35 -0.92 -4.40 12.51
CA PRO A 35 -1.81 -4.07 13.63
C PRO A 35 -1.36 -4.58 15.01
N LYS A 36 -0.54 -5.64 15.04
CA LYS A 36 0.00 -6.23 16.27
C LYS A 36 1.37 -5.67 16.67
N ASN A 37 1.93 -4.74 15.89
CA ASN A 37 3.23 -4.16 16.18
C ASN A 37 3.10 -3.16 17.34
N GLU A 38 3.70 -3.49 18.47
CA GLU A 38 3.76 -2.65 19.68
C GLU A 38 5.04 -1.79 19.74
N THR A 39 5.92 -1.92 18.76
CA THR A 39 7.21 -1.23 18.70
C THR A 39 7.14 0.03 17.83
N LYS A 40 8.22 0.83 17.87
CA LYS A 40 8.38 1.98 16.96
C LYS A 40 9.02 1.60 15.62
N ASP A 41 9.53 0.39 15.51
CA ASP A 41 10.22 -0.10 14.33
C ASP A 41 9.22 -0.66 13.32
N ALA A 42 9.50 -0.48 12.03
CA ALA A 42 8.63 -0.99 10.97
C ALA A 42 8.79 -2.50 10.83
N ASP A 43 7.69 -3.22 10.57
CA ASP A 43 7.73 -4.66 10.26
C ASP A 43 8.35 -4.90 8.88
N PHE A 44 8.07 -4.00 7.94
CA PHE A 44 8.60 -4.02 6.59
C PHE A 44 8.96 -2.60 6.15
N PHE A 45 9.94 -2.51 5.25
CA PHE A 45 10.24 -1.29 4.54
C PHE A 45 9.79 -1.40 3.09
N VAL A 46 9.28 -0.30 2.57
CA VAL A 46 8.99 -0.08 1.15
C VAL A 46 10.14 0.76 0.61
N GLU A 47 10.76 0.27 -0.45
CA GLU A 47 11.87 0.91 -1.13
C GLU A 47 11.40 1.64 -2.41
N GLU A 48 12.27 2.44 -3.02
CA GLU A 48 11.94 3.19 -4.23
C GLU A 48 11.51 2.26 -5.37
N ASN A 49 10.50 2.68 -6.12
CA ASN A 49 9.81 1.95 -7.19
C ASN A 49 8.93 0.77 -6.72
N GLU A 50 8.69 0.65 -5.41
CA GLU A 50 7.75 -0.34 -4.88
C GLU A 50 6.34 0.24 -4.67
N LEU A 51 5.35 -0.62 -4.88
CA LEU A 51 3.95 -0.34 -4.57
C LEU A 51 3.64 -0.71 -3.13
N PHE A 52 2.77 0.07 -2.50
CA PHE A 52 2.23 -0.21 -1.18
C PHE A 52 0.79 0.30 -1.03
N GLY A 53 0.07 -0.30 -0.07
CA GLY A 53 -1.34 0.02 0.16
C GLY A 53 -2.26 -0.51 -0.96
N GLU A 54 -1.75 -1.36 -1.84
CA GLU A 54 -2.44 -2.03 -2.94
C GLU A 54 -3.49 -3.02 -2.44
N MET A 55 -3.25 -3.66 -1.29
CA MET A 55 -4.07 -4.77 -0.81
C MET A 55 -5.54 -4.36 -0.70
N GLY A 56 -5.82 -3.30 0.07
CA GLY A 56 -7.17 -2.79 0.29
C GLY A 56 -7.86 -2.27 -0.97
N ILE A 57 -7.10 -1.90 -2.02
CA ILE A 57 -7.65 -1.49 -3.31
C ILE A 57 -8.06 -2.71 -4.14
N ILE A 58 -7.24 -3.76 -4.12
CA ILE A 58 -7.45 -4.99 -4.91
C ILE A 58 -8.56 -5.84 -4.31
N ASP A 59 -8.64 -5.97 -2.99
CA ASP A 59 -9.62 -6.82 -2.31
C ASP A 59 -10.83 -6.06 -1.75
N ASN A 60 -10.89 -4.74 -1.91
CA ASN A 60 -11.93 -3.85 -1.39
C ASN A 60 -12.08 -3.89 0.14
N GLU A 61 -10.98 -4.09 0.87
CA GLU A 61 -10.95 -4.07 2.33
C GLU A 61 -10.31 -2.78 2.89
N LEU A 62 -10.49 -2.57 4.19
CA LEU A 62 -9.77 -1.53 4.94
C LEU A 62 -8.25 -1.75 4.91
N ARG A 63 -7.49 -0.70 5.21
CA ARG A 63 -6.02 -0.76 5.33
C ARG A 63 -5.61 -1.88 6.30
N SER A 64 -4.82 -2.82 5.80
CA SER A 64 -4.30 -3.96 6.56
C SER A 64 -3.24 -3.59 7.59
N ALA A 65 -2.59 -2.44 7.42
CA ALA A 65 -1.47 -1.94 8.19
C ALA A 65 -1.41 -0.41 8.10
N SER A 66 -0.59 0.24 8.92
CA SER A 66 -0.28 1.66 8.79
C SER A 66 0.98 1.86 7.95
N ALA A 67 1.05 2.95 7.19
CA ALA A 67 2.25 3.34 6.45
C ALA A 67 2.72 4.73 6.91
N ARG A 68 4.02 4.84 7.23
CA ARG A 68 4.64 6.09 7.69
C ARG A 68 5.99 6.30 7.03
N CYS A 69 6.26 7.52 6.61
CA CYS A 69 7.54 7.89 6.02
C CYS A 69 8.65 7.80 7.07
N VAL A 70 9.75 7.11 6.75
CA VAL A 70 10.96 6.98 7.58
C VAL A 70 11.98 8.05 7.20
N THR A 71 11.89 8.59 5.98
CA THR A 71 12.59 9.79 5.51
C THR A 71 11.59 10.71 4.82
N GLU A 72 11.98 11.95 4.51
CA GLU A 72 11.24 12.75 3.52
C GLU A 72 11.05 11.91 2.24
N SER A 73 9.83 11.88 1.71
CA SER A 73 9.43 10.94 0.67
C SER A 73 8.53 11.59 -0.39
N THR A 74 8.77 11.24 -1.65
CA THR A 74 7.89 11.57 -2.78
C THR A 74 7.14 10.32 -3.20
N ILE A 75 5.82 10.39 -3.21
CA ILE A 75 4.92 9.27 -3.48
C ILE A 75 3.96 9.65 -4.61
N ILE A 76 3.70 8.73 -5.53
CA ILE A 76 2.60 8.85 -6.50
C ILE A 76 1.41 8.07 -5.97
N ALA A 77 0.28 8.76 -5.77
CA ALA A 77 -0.98 8.14 -5.43
C ALA A 77 -1.79 7.82 -6.69
N ILE A 78 -2.33 6.61 -6.73
CA ILE A 78 -3.18 6.09 -7.80
C ILE A 78 -4.54 5.80 -7.17
N SER A 79 -5.59 6.44 -7.65
CA SER A 79 -6.93 6.20 -7.11
C SER A 79 -7.44 4.81 -7.48
N LYS A 80 -8.35 4.26 -6.67
CA LYS A 80 -9.03 3.01 -6.97
C LYS A 80 -9.67 3.01 -8.36
N LYS A 81 -10.30 4.13 -8.74
CA LYS A 81 -10.92 4.29 -10.05
C LYS A 81 -9.90 4.11 -11.18
N GLU A 82 -8.77 4.79 -11.10
CA GLU A 82 -7.70 4.69 -12.11
C GLU A 82 -7.11 3.27 -12.18
N PHE A 83 -6.93 2.64 -11.03
CA PHE A 83 -6.49 1.24 -10.97
C PHE A 83 -7.51 0.29 -11.62
N ASP A 84 -8.79 0.42 -11.27
CA ASP A 84 -9.85 -0.42 -11.79
C ASP A 84 -10.00 -0.25 -13.32
N GLU A 85 -9.86 0.97 -13.86
CA GLU A 85 -9.85 1.24 -15.31
C GLU A 85 -8.70 0.49 -16.03
N GLN A 86 -7.51 0.49 -15.44
CA GLN A 86 -6.35 -0.24 -16.00
C GLN A 86 -6.50 -1.76 -15.88
N VAL A 87 -6.98 -2.26 -14.74
CA VAL A 87 -7.13 -3.71 -14.53
C VAL A 87 -8.29 -4.28 -15.34
N ASN A 88 -9.39 -3.55 -15.49
CA ASN A 88 -10.55 -4.02 -16.27
C ASN A 88 -10.28 -4.04 -17.78
N SER A 89 -9.30 -3.29 -18.26
CA SER A 89 -8.81 -3.38 -19.65
C SER A 89 -7.75 -4.47 -19.86
N SER A 90 -7.31 -5.13 -18.78
CA SER A 90 -6.33 -6.22 -18.83
C SER A 90 -6.97 -7.61 -19.02
N ASN A 91 -6.15 -8.62 -19.32
CA ASN A 91 -6.61 -10.00 -19.44
C ASN A 91 -7.12 -10.53 -18.08
N ILE A 92 -8.21 -11.32 -18.10
CA ILE A 92 -8.81 -11.90 -16.89
C ILE A 92 -7.82 -12.69 -16.02
N PHE A 93 -6.81 -13.34 -16.63
CA PHE A 93 -5.75 -14.02 -15.89
C PHE A 93 -4.89 -13.05 -15.06
N VAL A 94 -4.58 -11.86 -15.58
CA VAL A 94 -3.82 -10.83 -14.85
C VAL A 94 -4.60 -10.36 -13.63
N LYS A 95 -5.89 -10.06 -13.80
CA LYS A 95 -6.78 -9.67 -12.70
C LYS A 95 -6.87 -10.77 -11.64
N ALA A 96 -7.04 -12.03 -12.05
CA ALA A 96 -7.09 -13.16 -11.14
C ALA A 96 -5.77 -13.36 -10.38
N CYS A 97 -4.63 -13.21 -11.04
CA CYS A 97 -3.30 -13.28 -10.41
C CYS A 97 -3.13 -12.18 -9.35
N LEU A 98 -3.46 -10.92 -9.66
CA LEU A 98 -3.36 -9.81 -8.71
C LEU A 98 -4.22 -10.06 -7.46
N ALA A 99 -5.48 -10.48 -7.65
CA ALA A 99 -6.39 -10.80 -6.55
C ALA A 99 -5.85 -11.96 -5.68
N ALA A 100 -5.37 -13.04 -6.30
CA ALA A 100 -4.85 -14.20 -5.58
C ALA A 100 -3.58 -13.86 -4.78
N LEU A 101 -2.66 -13.09 -5.35
CA LEU A 101 -1.42 -12.69 -4.69
C LEU A 101 -1.70 -11.72 -3.53
N SER A 102 -2.54 -10.70 -3.75
CA SER A 102 -2.96 -9.76 -2.70
C SER A 102 -3.60 -10.48 -1.51
N HIS A 103 -4.53 -11.41 -1.78
CA HIS A 103 -5.17 -12.19 -0.72
C HIS A 103 -4.17 -13.04 0.07
N ARG A 104 -3.24 -13.73 -0.62
CA ARG A 104 -2.21 -14.55 0.04
C ARG A 104 -1.26 -13.69 0.89
N LEU A 105 -0.85 -12.54 0.38
CA LEU A 105 -0.02 -11.59 1.12
C LEU A 105 -0.75 -11.14 2.40
N ARG A 106 -2.06 -10.88 2.34
CA ARG A 106 -2.86 -10.52 3.52
C ARG A 106 -2.86 -11.62 4.57
N GLN A 107 -3.05 -12.86 4.14
CA GLN A 107 -3.05 -14.00 5.06
C GLN A 107 -1.66 -14.24 5.67
N ALA A 108 -0.59 -14.02 4.90
CA ALA A 108 0.78 -14.11 5.40
C ALA A 108 1.04 -13.04 6.47
N ASN A 109 0.71 -11.78 6.18
CA ASN A 109 0.93 -10.66 7.09
C ASN A 109 0.11 -10.73 8.38
N LYS A 110 -1.04 -11.42 8.40
CA LYS A 110 -1.85 -11.63 9.63
C LYS A 110 -1.22 -12.62 10.62
N LYS A 111 -0.33 -13.50 10.14
CA LYS A 111 0.30 -14.57 10.94
C LYS A 111 1.56 -14.10 11.67
N ILE A 112 2.14 -13.01 11.19
CA ILE A 112 3.20 -12.26 11.86
C ILE A 112 2.51 -11.30 12.84
#